data_AF-A0A831K423-F1
#
_entry.id   AF-A0A831K423-F1
#
_cell.length_a   1.000
_cell.length_b   1.000
_cell.length_c   1.000
_cell.angle_alpha   90.00
_cell.angle_beta   90.00
_cell.angle_gamma   90.00
#
_symmetry.space_group_name_H-M   'P 1'
#
loop_
_entity.id
_entity.type
_entity.pdbx_description
1 polymer ?
#
loop_
_entity_poly.entity_id
_entity_poly.type
_entity_poly.pdbx_seq_one_letter_code
_entity_poly.pdbx_strand_id
1 'polypeptide(L)'
;MPIPGNLLTTAMGVMPHTDVDRALEMALSLDIPFWPQLPLYSYYEDMYVQASEHFPGILLDMEKRTLRFSMEKFMLELEEAMAHFDDPEYFDVSEQYSKVYHKLLQLDLSDRPAIRGQLEGPISFGFYIVDQDDRPILFDDTVRPFMFEFMSKRINVQLKKLKAKNPNAFMFVDEPGLQFLFSAMSGYNDVAAHKDMEQFF
;
A
#
# COMPACT_ATOMS: atom_id res chain seq x y z
N MET A 1 -15.14 16.43 2.79
CA MET A 1 -14.73 17.84 2.88
C MET A 1 -13.30 17.93 2.37
N PRO A 2 -12.88 19.02 1.70
CA PRO A 2 -11.48 19.21 1.34
C PRO A 2 -10.61 19.26 2.59
N ILE A 3 -9.36 18.79 2.50
CA ILE A 3 -8.35 18.92 3.55
C ILE A 3 -8.24 20.41 3.90
N PRO A 4 -8.40 20.80 5.18
CA PRO A 4 -8.34 22.21 5.57
C PRO A 4 -6.99 22.83 5.20
N GLY A 5 -7.00 24.09 4.76
CA GLY A 5 -5.78 24.88 4.53
C GLY A 5 -5.04 25.21 5.83
N ASN A 6 -4.33 26.34 5.88
CA ASN A 6 -3.58 26.83 7.06
C ASN A 6 -2.18 26.24 7.28
N LEU A 7 -1.50 25.80 6.20
CA LEU A 7 -0.10 25.33 6.26
C LEU A 7 0.11 24.19 7.27
N LEU A 8 -0.90 23.31 7.40
CA LEU A 8 -0.84 22.17 8.32
C LEU A 8 0.30 21.22 7.93
N THR A 9 1.01 20.73 8.93
CA THR A 9 2.16 19.84 8.78
C THR A 9 1.76 18.37 8.73
N THR A 10 2.45 17.60 7.88
CA THR A 10 2.45 16.14 7.83
C THR A 10 3.81 15.66 7.31
N ALA A 11 4.10 14.36 7.31
CA ALA A 11 5.39 13.82 6.87
C ALA A 11 5.22 12.59 5.97
N MET A 12 6.29 12.22 5.23
CA MET A 12 6.42 10.91 4.59
C MET A 12 6.35 9.83 5.67
N GLY A 13 5.56 8.77 5.46
CA GLY A 13 5.24 7.84 6.54
C GLY A 13 6.22 6.69 6.74
N VAL A 14 7.19 6.47 5.85
CA VAL A 14 8.26 5.48 6.11
C VAL A 14 9.27 6.08 7.08
N MET A 15 9.49 5.43 8.22
CA MET A 15 10.38 5.95 9.27
C MET A 15 11.42 4.94 9.73
N PRO A 16 12.63 5.39 10.15
CA PRO A 16 13.70 4.51 10.62
C PRO A 16 13.53 4.08 12.09
N HIS A 17 12.32 4.17 12.65
CA HIS A 17 12.07 3.80 14.04
C HIS A 17 12.01 2.27 14.18
N THR A 18 12.56 1.77 15.30
CA THR A 18 12.46 0.37 15.72
C THR A 18 11.51 0.17 16.90
N ASP A 19 10.83 1.24 17.31
CA ASP A 19 9.87 1.26 18.42
C ASP A 19 8.56 1.87 17.92
N VAL A 20 7.48 1.10 18.04
CA VAL A 20 6.16 1.46 17.54
C VAL A 20 5.56 2.65 18.29
N ASP A 21 5.75 2.72 19.60
CA ASP A 21 5.14 3.75 20.42
C ASP A 21 5.82 5.10 20.19
N ARG A 22 7.16 5.12 20.07
CA ARG A 22 7.90 6.33 19.71
C ARG A 22 7.59 6.82 18.29
N ALA A 23 7.41 5.89 17.36
CA ALA A 23 6.99 6.23 16.00
C ALA A 23 5.60 6.87 15.97
N LEU A 24 4.65 6.32 16.72
CA LEU A 24 3.30 6.89 16.84
C LEU A 24 3.31 8.24 17.55
N GLU A 25 4.07 8.39 18.64
CA GLU A 25 4.23 9.68 19.34
C GLU A 25 4.69 10.78 18.37
N MET A 26 5.71 10.49 17.56
CA MET A 26 6.17 11.41 16.51
C MET A 26 5.05 11.66 15.49
N ALA A 27 4.45 10.62 14.90
CA ALA A 27 3.41 10.81 13.90
C ALA A 27 2.23 11.66 14.40
N LEU A 28 1.87 11.53 15.68
CA LEU A 28 0.81 12.30 16.34
C LEU A 28 1.22 13.74 16.72
N SER A 29 2.50 14.09 16.65
CA SER A 29 3.00 15.43 16.98
C SER A 29 2.79 16.45 15.85
N LEU A 30 2.42 15.99 14.65
CA LEU A 30 2.11 16.85 13.51
C LEU A 30 0.64 17.28 13.52
N ASP A 31 0.34 18.35 12.77
CA ASP A 31 -1.04 18.87 12.67
C ASP A 31 -1.97 17.84 12.02
N ILE A 32 -1.50 17.16 10.96
CA ILE A 32 -2.16 16.04 10.30
C ILE A 32 -1.34 14.79 10.60
N PRO A 33 -1.72 14.00 11.63
CA PRO A 33 -1.07 12.74 11.93
C PRO A 33 -1.15 11.79 10.75
N PHE A 34 -0.16 10.91 10.66
CA PHE A 34 -0.08 9.93 9.59
C PHE A 34 0.07 8.51 10.16
N TRP A 35 -0.28 7.50 9.37
CA TRP A 35 0.06 6.11 9.62
C TRP A 35 1.52 5.85 9.20
N PRO A 36 2.43 5.57 10.16
CA PRO A 36 3.80 5.24 9.83
C PRO A 36 3.99 3.77 9.43
N GLN A 37 4.94 3.56 8.52
CA GLN A 37 5.48 2.24 8.15
C GLN A 37 6.91 2.11 8.67
N LEU A 38 7.21 1.00 9.36
CA LEU A 38 8.41 0.81 10.17
C LEU A 38 9.24 -0.41 9.74
N PRO A 39 9.86 -0.42 8.54
CA PRO A 39 10.60 -1.58 8.03
C PRO A 39 11.77 -2.03 8.92
N LEU A 40 12.31 -1.15 9.79
CA LEU A 40 13.35 -1.50 10.75
C LEU A 40 12.81 -2.14 12.05
N TYR A 41 11.54 -1.93 12.39
CA TYR A 41 10.87 -2.65 13.48
C TYR A 41 10.56 -4.09 13.07
N SER A 42 10.01 -4.27 11.86
CA SER A 42 9.71 -5.57 11.28
C SER A 42 9.68 -5.46 9.76
N TYR A 43 10.19 -6.46 9.04
CA TYR A 43 10.07 -6.48 7.57
C TYR A 43 8.61 -6.63 7.11
N TYR A 44 7.73 -7.12 7.99
CA TYR A 44 6.28 -7.08 7.73
C TYR A 44 5.75 -5.65 7.59
N GLU A 45 6.39 -4.67 8.23
CA GLU A 45 6.00 -3.26 8.16
C GLU A 45 6.61 -2.51 6.96
N ASP A 46 7.33 -3.23 6.09
CA ASP A 46 7.80 -2.68 4.82
C ASP A 46 6.61 -2.40 3.88
N MET A 47 6.68 -1.30 3.14
CA MET A 47 5.55 -0.82 2.35
C MET A 47 5.08 -1.84 1.29
N TYR A 48 6.02 -2.53 0.64
CA TYR A 48 5.72 -3.51 -0.40
C TYR A 48 5.19 -4.80 0.23
N VAL A 49 5.77 -5.21 1.35
CA VAL A 49 5.33 -6.40 2.09
C VAL A 49 3.91 -6.21 2.61
N GLN A 50 3.57 -5.06 3.19
CA GLN A 50 2.21 -4.71 3.60
C GLN A 50 1.22 -4.72 2.44
N ALA A 51 1.58 -4.07 1.32
CA ALA A 51 0.71 -4.03 0.14
C ALA A 51 0.48 -5.43 -0.46
N SER A 52 1.45 -6.35 -0.28
CA SER A 52 1.42 -7.70 -0.83
C SER A 52 0.61 -8.72 0.00
N GLU A 53 0.17 -8.37 1.21
CA GLU A 53 -0.63 -9.28 2.03
C GLU A 53 -1.86 -9.77 1.26
N HIS A 54 -2.10 -11.08 1.28
CA HIS A 54 -3.18 -11.76 0.53
C HIS A 54 -3.16 -11.60 -1.00
N PHE A 55 -2.13 -10.96 -1.57
CA PHE A 55 -1.95 -10.96 -3.02
C PHE A 55 -1.50 -12.36 -3.46
N PRO A 56 -2.20 -13.02 -4.40
CA PRO A 56 -1.85 -14.37 -4.83
C PRO A 56 -0.47 -14.40 -5.49
N GLY A 57 0.26 -15.50 -5.32
CA GLY A 57 1.56 -15.70 -5.96
C GLY A 57 2.75 -15.03 -5.27
N ILE A 58 2.55 -14.36 -4.15
CA ILE A 58 3.64 -13.74 -3.37
C ILE A 58 4.51 -14.78 -2.68
N LEU A 59 5.82 -14.63 -2.84
CA LEU A 59 6.87 -15.38 -2.14
C LEU A 59 7.61 -14.43 -1.20
N LEU A 60 7.21 -14.42 0.06
CA LEU A 60 7.83 -13.61 1.12
C LEU A 60 8.85 -14.46 1.91
N ASP A 61 10.11 -14.04 1.91
CA ASP A 61 11.17 -14.63 2.74
C ASP A 61 11.57 -13.62 3.83
N MET A 62 11.22 -13.92 5.08
CA MET A 62 11.49 -13.05 6.23
C MET A 62 12.95 -13.07 6.68
N GLU A 63 13.68 -14.15 6.40
CA GLU A 63 15.09 -14.30 6.78
C GLU A 63 15.97 -13.50 5.82
N LYS A 64 15.75 -13.69 4.52
CA LYS A 64 16.48 -12.98 3.45
C LYS A 64 15.93 -11.59 3.16
N ARG A 65 14.74 -11.27 3.69
CA ARG A 65 13.99 -10.03 3.41
C ARG A 65 13.79 -9.80 1.92
N THR A 66 13.25 -10.82 1.25
CA THR A 66 12.93 -10.74 -0.18
C THR A 66 11.44 -10.92 -0.41
N LEU A 67 10.92 -10.21 -1.40
CA LEU A 67 9.55 -10.30 -1.87
C LEU A 67 9.59 -10.61 -3.37
N ARG A 68 9.13 -11.79 -3.77
CA ARG A 68 9.11 -12.24 -5.17
C ARG A 68 7.74 -12.71 -5.58
N PHE A 69 7.58 -13.00 -6.87
CA PHE A 69 6.37 -13.54 -7.45
C PHE A 69 6.59 -14.92 -8.07
N SER A 70 5.57 -15.76 -8.01
CA SER A 70 5.51 -17.04 -8.70
C SER A 70 4.18 -17.17 -9.43
N MET A 71 4.24 -17.31 -10.75
CA MET A 71 3.05 -17.53 -11.58
C MET A 71 2.32 -18.84 -11.23
N GLU A 72 3.05 -19.91 -10.88
CA GLU A 72 2.42 -21.19 -10.49
C GLU A 72 1.54 -21.01 -9.24
N LYS A 73 2.13 -20.46 -8.17
CA LYS A 73 1.40 -20.08 -6.94
C LYS A 73 0.25 -19.11 -7.22
N PHE A 74 0.43 -18.11 -8.09
CA PHE A 74 -0.64 -17.19 -8.46
C PHE A 74 -1.84 -17.93 -9.03
N MET A 75 -1.63 -18.84 -9.98
CA MET A 75 -2.71 -19.61 -10.60
C MET A 75 -3.42 -20.54 -9.60
N LEU A 76 -2.71 -21.04 -8.58
CA LEU A 76 -3.30 -21.86 -7.52
C LEU A 76 -4.16 -21.05 -6.53
N GLU A 77 -3.79 -19.79 -6.27
CA GLU A 77 -4.44 -18.93 -5.27
C GLU A 77 -5.45 -17.96 -5.86
N LEU A 78 -5.46 -17.79 -7.19
CA LEU A 78 -6.30 -16.82 -7.88
C LEU A 78 -7.80 -17.06 -7.61
N GLU A 79 -8.25 -18.31 -7.66
CA GLU A 79 -9.67 -18.64 -7.44
C GLU A 79 -10.13 -18.28 -6.01
N GLU A 80 -9.29 -18.56 -5.01
CA GLU A 80 -9.55 -18.19 -3.62
C GLU A 80 -9.56 -16.66 -3.45
N ALA A 81 -8.55 -15.98 -3.98
CA ALA A 81 -8.48 -14.52 -3.91
C ALA A 81 -9.72 -13.87 -4.56
N MET A 82 -10.17 -14.37 -5.72
CA MET A 82 -11.38 -13.91 -6.40
C MET A 82 -12.66 -14.19 -5.59
N ALA A 83 -12.73 -15.31 -4.88
CA ALA A 83 -13.88 -15.63 -4.01
C ALA A 83 -14.06 -14.62 -2.87
N HIS A 84 -12.99 -13.94 -2.45
CA HIS A 84 -13.00 -12.89 -1.42
C HIS A 84 -13.17 -11.47 -1.98
N PHE A 85 -13.43 -11.26 -3.27
CA PHE A 85 -13.52 -9.90 -3.84
C PHE A 85 -14.60 -9.00 -3.25
N ASP A 86 -15.62 -9.60 -2.65
CA ASP A 86 -16.71 -8.91 -1.96
C ASP A 86 -16.54 -8.89 -0.43
N ASP A 87 -15.40 -9.37 0.09
CA ASP A 87 -15.03 -9.36 1.50
C ASP A 87 -14.02 -8.24 1.80
N PRO A 88 -14.46 -7.09 2.37
CA PRO A 88 -13.57 -5.98 2.67
C PRO A 88 -12.42 -6.34 3.61
N GLU A 89 -12.62 -7.26 4.56
CA GLU A 89 -11.58 -7.57 5.55
C GLU A 89 -10.41 -8.33 4.93
N TYR A 90 -10.63 -9.05 3.83
CA TYR A 90 -9.57 -9.70 3.05
C TYR A 90 -8.55 -8.69 2.49
N PHE A 91 -9.02 -7.47 2.17
CA PHE A 91 -8.21 -6.40 1.59
C PHE A 91 -7.65 -5.42 2.62
N ASP A 92 -7.96 -5.56 3.91
CA ASP A 92 -7.26 -4.77 4.93
C ASP A 92 -5.87 -5.35 5.21
N VAL A 93 -5.04 -4.62 5.94
CA VAL A 93 -3.79 -5.14 6.47
C VAL A 93 -4.04 -5.74 7.85
N SER A 94 -3.44 -6.90 8.17
CA SER A 94 -3.57 -7.53 9.48
C SER A 94 -2.59 -6.96 10.51
N GLU A 95 -2.78 -7.30 11.79
CA GLU A 95 -1.88 -6.86 12.86
C GLU A 95 -0.46 -7.41 12.70
N GLN A 96 -0.30 -8.53 12.00
CA GLN A 96 1.00 -9.08 11.65
C GLN A 96 1.74 -8.19 10.64
N TYR A 97 1.03 -7.68 9.63
CA TYR A 97 1.59 -6.84 8.57
C TYR A 97 1.68 -5.37 8.97
N SER A 98 0.82 -4.86 9.86
CA SER A 98 1.03 -3.55 10.46
C SER A 98 0.50 -3.42 11.88
N LYS A 99 1.36 -3.68 12.86
CA LYS A 99 1.06 -3.41 14.26
C LYS A 99 0.80 -1.92 14.50
N VAL A 100 1.53 -1.07 13.79
CA VAL A 100 1.40 0.39 13.89
C VAL A 100 0.02 0.85 13.43
N TYR A 101 -0.49 0.33 12.30
CA TYR A 101 -1.83 0.65 11.79
C TYR A 101 -2.93 0.31 12.80
N HIS A 102 -2.90 -0.90 13.35
CA HIS A 102 -3.92 -1.34 14.30
C HIS A 102 -3.89 -0.53 15.59
N LYS A 103 -2.70 -0.15 16.09
CA LYS A 103 -2.59 0.78 17.22
C LYS A 103 -3.14 2.16 16.89
N LEU A 104 -2.83 2.72 15.71
CA LEU A 104 -3.36 4.01 15.27
C LEU A 104 -4.90 3.99 15.23
N LEU A 105 -5.51 2.91 14.70
CA LEU A 105 -6.96 2.77 14.64
C LEU A 105 -7.63 2.66 16.01
N GLN A 106 -6.91 2.34 17.08
CA GLN A 106 -7.45 2.32 18.44
C GLN A 106 -7.51 3.71 19.10
N LEU A 107 -6.84 4.70 18.52
CA LEU A 107 -6.83 6.07 19.04
C LEU A 107 -8.09 6.84 18.65
N ASP A 108 -8.48 7.80 19.50
CA ASP A 108 -9.42 8.85 19.11
C ASP A 108 -8.65 9.95 18.39
N LEU A 109 -9.00 10.17 17.13
CA LEU A 109 -8.36 11.13 16.23
C LEU A 109 -9.41 12.08 15.61
N SER A 110 -10.59 12.15 16.23
CA SER A 110 -11.71 12.96 15.75
C SER A 110 -11.48 14.47 15.92
N ASP A 111 -10.60 14.87 16.84
CA ASP A 111 -10.18 16.24 17.10
C ASP A 111 -9.13 16.77 16.11
N ARG A 112 -8.50 15.87 15.34
CA ARG A 112 -7.49 16.23 14.35
C ARG A 112 -8.13 16.87 13.11
N PRO A 113 -7.46 17.83 12.45
CA PRO A 113 -7.95 18.40 11.19
C PRO A 113 -8.18 17.35 10.08
N ALA A 114 -7.29 16.36 10.01
CA ALA A 114 -7.33 15.20 9.12
C ALA A 114 -6.38 14.11 9.63
N ILE A 115 -6.40 12.94 8.99
CA ILE A 115 -5.41 11.86 9.17
C ILE A 115 -4.95 11.40 7.80
N ARG A 116 -3.65 11.18 7.65
CA ARG A 116 -3.05 10.64 6.43
C ARG A 116 -2.79 9.14 6.59
N GLY A 117 -3.36 8.30 5.73
CA GLY A 117 -2.84 6.96 5.47
C GLY A 117 -1.87 6.97 4.29
N GLN A 118 -1.20 5.85 4.06
CA GLN A 118 -0.37 5.67 2.87
C GLN A 118 -0.40 4.23 2.38
N LEU A 119 -0.22 4.06 1.08
CA LEU A 119 -0.06 2.77 0.44
C LEU A 119 0.81 2.96 -0.80
N GLU A 120 1.65 1.98 -1.09
CA GLU A 120 2.34 1.93 -2.38
C GLU A 120 1.31 1.82 -3.52
N GLY A 121 1.53 2.53 -4.62
CA GLY A 121 0.68 2.41 -5.79
C GLY A 121 0.98 1.20 -6.67
N PRO A 122 0.02 0.82 -7.54
CA PRO A 122 0.10 -0.39 -8.36
C PRO A 122 1.26 -0.43 -9.36
N ILE A 123 1.68 0.72 -9.89
CA ILE A 123 2.75 0.75 -10.89
C ILE A 123 4.09 0.48 -10.20
N SER A 124 4.36 1.15 -9.09
CA SER A 124 5.57 0.94 -8.31
C SER A 124 5.61 -0.46 -7.67
N PHE A 125 4.49 -0.95 -7.13
CA PHE A 125 4.37 -2.32 -6.65
C PHE A 125 4.66 -3.35 -7.76
N GLY A 126 4.06 -3.16 -8.93
CA GLY A 126 4.26 -4.04 -10.08
C GLY A 126 5.66 -3.98 -10.68
N PHE A 127 6.38 -2.87 -10.51
CA PHE A 127 7.79 -2.74 -10.89
C PHE A 127 8.73 -3.41 -9.89
N TYR A 128 8.44 -3.30 -8.59
CA TYR A 128 9.29 -3.79 -7.51
C TYR A 128 9.29 -5.32 -7.42
N ILE A 129 8.11 -5.93 -7.55
CA ILE A 129 7.97 -7.38 -7.45
C ILE A 129 8.28 -8.03 -8.79
N VAL A 130 9.24 -8.95 -8.77
CA VAL A 130 9.72 -9.68 -9.95
C VAL A 130 9.48 -11.19 -9.85
N ASP A 131 9.28 -11.81 -11.00
CA ASP A 131 9.16 -13.27 -11.14
C ASP A 131 10.52 -13.99 -11.04
N GLN A 132 10.56 -15.28 -11.37
CA GLN A 132 11.79 -16.09 -11.35
C GLN A 132 12.86 -15.66 -12.38
N ASP A 133 12.46 -14.92 -13.42
CA ASP A 133 13.33 -14.44 -14.50
C ASP A 133 13.72 -12.96 -14.30
N ASP A 134 13.51 -12.43 -13.08
CA ASP A 134 13.70 -11.03 -12.70
C ASP A 134 12.86 -10.04 -13.55
N ARG A 135 11.75 -10.51 -14.12
CA ARG A 135 10.82 -9.66 -14.86
C ARG A 135 9.77 -9.08 -13.90
N PRO A 136 9.57 -7.75 -13.89
CA PRO A 136 8.50 -7.13 -13.10
C PRO A 136 7.11 -7.63 -13.49
N ILE A 137 6.28 -7.90 -12.49
CA ILE A 137 4.91 -8.41 -12.69
C ILE A 137 4.01 -7.41 -13.42
N LEU A 138 4.35 -6.11 -13.41
CA LEU A 138 3.65 -5.08 -14.19
C LEU A 138 3.58 -5.43 -15.69
N PHE A 139 4.60 -6.13 -16.21
CA PHE A 139 4.66 -6.49 -17.62
C PHE A 139 3.92 -7.78 -17.97
N ASP A 140 3.27 -8.42 -17.00
CA ASP A 140 2.45 -9.59 -17.22
C ASP A 140 1.00 -9.17 -17.48
N ASP A 141 0.48 -9.49 -18.66
CA ASP A 141 -0.87 -9.07 -19.08
C ASP A 141 -2.00 -9.79 -18.32
N THR A 142 -1.70 -10.89 -17.63
CA THR A 142 -2.65 -11.63 -16.79
C THR A 142 -2.65 -11.08 -15.37
N VAL A 143 -1.47 -10.82 -14.81
CA VAL A 143 -1.34 -10.33 -13.42
C VAL A 143 -1.68 -8.85 -13.31
N ARG A 144 -1.30 -8.01 -14.29
CA ARG A 144 -1.45 -6.56 -14.22
C ARG A 144 -2.90 -6.12 -13.95
N PRO A 145 -3.94 -6.54 -14.70
CA PRO A 145 -5.30 -6.09 -14.43
C PRO A 145 -5.81 -6.48 -13.04
N PHE A 146 -5.49 -7.71 -12.60
CA PHE A 146 -5.86 -8.21 -11.28
C PHE A 146 -5.17 -7.41 -10.16
N MET A 147 -3.88 -7.09 -10.33
CA MET A 147 -3.11 -6.26 -9.40
C MET A 147 -3.73 -4.88 -9.19
N PHE A 148 -4.12 -4.20 -10.28
CA PHE A 148 -4.78 -2.90 -10.18
C PHE A 148 -6.09 -2.97 -9.39
N GLU A 149 -6.94 -3.96 -9.69
CA GLU A 149 -8.21 -4.12 -8.97
C GLU A 149 -8.00 -4.47 -7.49
N PHE A 150 -7.08 -5.39 -7.20
CA PHE A 150 -6.72 -5.78 -5.83
C PHE A 150 -6.25 -4.59 -5.00
N MET A 151 -5.33 -3.79 -5.55
CA MET A 151 -4.79 -2.62 -4.84
C MET A 151 -5.82 -1.50 -4.68
N SER A 152 -6.70 -1.31 -5.66
CA SER A 152 -7.82 -0.37 -5.56
C SER A 152 -8.80 -0.78 -4.44
N LYS A 153 -9.12 -2.08 -4.31
CA LYS A 153 -9.94 -2.57 -3.20
C LYS A 153 -9.25 -2.33 -1.85
N ARG A 154 -7.95 -2.67 -1.74
CA ARG A 154 -7.14 -2.46 -0.51
C ARG A 154 -7.13 -1.02 -0.04
N ILE A 155 -6.78 -0.07 -0.92
CA ILE A 155 -6.73 1.34 -0.54
C ILE A 155 -8.12 1.87 -0.12
N ASN A 156 -9.19 1.42 -0.77
CA ASN A 156 -10.55 1.84 -0.46
C ASN A 156 -11.03 1.32 0.90
N VAL A 157 -10.67 0.09 1.28
CA VAL A 157 -10.95 -0.47 2.61
C VAL A 157 -10.22 0.31 3.68
N GLN A 158 -8.91 0.54 3.51
CA GLN A 158 -8.09 1.31 4.45
C GLN A 158 -8.60 2.75 4.60
N LEU A 159 -8.93 3.41 3.49
CA LEU A 159 -9.53 4.75 3.49
C LEU A 159 -10.85 4.78 4.26
N LYS A 160 -11.71 3.77 4.08
CA LYS A 160 -12.99 3.66 4.80
C LYS A 160 -12.77 3.53 6.31
N LYS A 161 -11.81 2.70 6.75
CA LYS A 161 -11.47 2.54 8.17
C LYS A 161 -10.90 3.82 8.77
N LEU A 162 -10.01 4.53 8.06
CA LEU A 162 -9.50 5.83 8.51
C LEU A 162 -10.59 6.91 8.53
N LYS A 163 -11.50 6.92 7.54
CA LYS A 163 -12.64 7.86 7.51
C LYS A 163 -13.61 7.66 8.67
N ALA A 164 -13.73 6.44 9.18
CA ALA A 164 -14.50 6.16 10.40
C ALA A 164 -13.86 6.78 11.65
N LYS A 165 -12.55 7.06 11.65
CA LYS A 165 -11.83 7.75 12.73
C LYS A 165 -11.84 9.26 12.56
N ASN A 166 -11.73 9.74 11.31
CA ASN A 166 -11.78 11.15 10.99
C ASN A 166 -12.38 11.37 9.59
N PRO A 167 -13.45 12.16 9.43
CA PRO A 167 -14.12 12.34 8.13
C PRO A 167 -13.26 12.97 7.03
N ASN A 168 -12.16 13.63 7.41
CA ASN A 168 -11.19 14.24 6.49
C ASN A 168 -9.98 13.32 6.22
N ALA A 169 -10.01 12.06 6.65
CA ALA A 169 -8.95 11.12 6.34
C ALA A 169 -8.77 10.90 4.84
N PHE A 170 -7.52 10.76 4.41
CA PHE A 170 -7.12 10.55 3.03
C PHE A 170 -5.95 9.58 2.94
N MET A 171 -5.79 8.90 1.80
CA MET A 171 -4.66 8.04 1.51
C MET A 171 -3.70 8.75 0.58
N PHE A 172 -2.41 8.67 0.87
CA PHE A 172 -1.36 9.02 -0.08
C PHE A 172 -0.95 7.75 -0.83
N VAL A 173 -1.10 7.76 -2.16
CA VAL A 173 -0.61 6.70 -3.05
C VAL A 173 0.81 7.05 -3.46
N ASP A 174 1.78 6.34 -2.91
CA ASP A 174 3.20 6.57 -3.21
C ASP A 174 3.56 5.84 -4.52
N GLU A 175 3.93 6.61 -5.54
CA GLU A 175 4.17 6.11 -6.91
C GLU A 175 5.50 6.59 -7.52
N PRO A 176 6.65 6.32 -6.88
CA PRO A 176 7.95 6.67 -7.46
C PRO A 176 8.22 5.97 -8.80
N GLY A 177 7.61 4.80 -9.04
CA GLY A 177 7.73 4.00 -10.25
C GLY A 177 7.18 4.68 -11.51
N LEU A 178 6.27 5.67 -11.37
CA LEU A 178 5.80 6.49 -12.49
C LEU A 178 6.96 7.16 -13.25
N GLN A 179 8.08 7.43 -12.57
CA GLN A 179 9.27 8.00 -13.22
C GLN A 179 9.82 7.11 -14.35
N PHE A 180 9.61 5.79 -14.28
CA PHE A 180 10.12 4.83 -15.27
C PHE A 180 9.22 4.70 -16.50
N LEU A 181 7.97 5.14 -16.44
CA LEU A 181 7.06 5.12 -17.59
C LEU A 181 7.51 6.05 -18.71
N PHE A 182 8.12 7.16 -18.34
CA PHE A 182 8.67 8.15 -19.27
C PHE A 182 10.11 7.80 -19.70
N SER A 183 10.67 6.70 -19.19
CA SER A 183 11.94 6.16 -19.67
C SER A 183 11.70 5.33 -20.92
N ALA A 184 12.46 5.60 -21.99
CA ALA A 184 12.39 4.86 -23.25
C ALA A 184 12.69 3.34 -23.13
N MET A 185 13.02 2.85 -21.94
CA MET A 185 13.41 1.47 -21.67
C MET A 185 12.30 0.59 -21.07
N SER A 186 11.14 1.13 -20.68
CA SER A 186 10.17 0.39 -19.86
C SER A 186 9.11 -0.40 -20.64
N GLY A 187 8.92 -0.22 -21.95
CA GLY A 187 7.90 -0.96 -22.72
C GLY A 187 6.43 -0.69 -22.33
N TYR A 188 6.18 -0.10 -21.16
CA TYR A 188 4.89 0.38 -20.66
C TYR A 188 4.91 1.91 -20.66
N ASN A 189 4.20 2.50 -21.62
CA ASN A 189 4.27 3.92 -21.95
C ASN A 189 3.20 4.74 -21.21
N ASP A 190 3.30 6.07 -21.35
CA ASP A 190 2.40 7.06 -20.76
C ASP A 190 0.93 6.88 -21.15
N VAL A 191 0.65 6.44 -22.38
CA VAL A 191 -0.72 6.21 -22.86
C VAL A 191 -1.38 5.05 -22.12
N ALA A 192 -0.67 3.94 -21.95
CA ALA A 192 -1.18 2.78 -21.21
C ALA A 192 -1.36 3.12 -19.73
N ALA A 193 -0.37 3.77 -19.12
CA ALA A 193 -0.43 4.18 -17.72
C ALA A 193 -1.58 5.15 -17.43
N HIS A 194 -1.82 6.14 -18.29
CA HIS A 194 -2.93 7.07 -18.11
C HIS A 194 -4.29 6.34 -18.08
N LYS A 195 -4.51 5.45 -19.04
CA LYS A 195 -5.76 4.68 -19.13
C LYS A 195 -5.97 3.78 -17.91
N ASP A 196 -4.92 3.10 -17.45
CA ASP A 196 -5.01 2.20 -16.30
C ASP A 196 -5.20 2.99 -14.99
N MET A 197 -4.55 4.15 -14.85
CA MET A 197 -4.73 5.04 -13.68
C MET A 197 -6.12 5.69 -13.61
N GLU A 198 -6.76 5.98 -14.74
CA GLU A 198 -8.17 6.42 -14.76
C GLU A 198 -9.13 5.34 -14.25
N GLN A 199 -8.78 4.05 -14.39
CA GLN A 199 -9.58 2.95 -13.86
C GLN A 199 -9.30 2.65 -12.38
N PHE A 200 -8.15 3.10 -11.87
CA PHE A 200 -7.73 2.83 -10.49
C PHE A 200 -8.51 3.64 -9.44
N PHE A 201 -8.83 4.92 -9.75
CA PHE A 201 -9.55 5.86 -8.88
C PHE A 201 -11.08 5.72 -8.97
#